data_AF-A0A8S3F2L8-F1
#
_entry.id   AF-A0A8S3F2L8-F1
#
_cell.length_a   1.000
_cell.length_b   1.000
_cell.length_c   1.000
_cell.angle_alpha   90.00
_cell.angle_beta   90.00
_cell.angle_gamma   90.00
#
_symmetry.space_group_name_H-M   'P 1'
#
loop_
_entity.id
_entity.type
_entity.pdbx_description
1 polymer ?
#
loop_
_entity_poly.entity_id
_entity_poly.type
_entity_poly.pdbx_seq_one_letter_code
_entity_poly.pdbx_strand_id
1 'polypeptide(L)'
;MRYAIEKLSFPVNNIVIFAWSIGGYAANWAAVNYPNIRGLVLDAIFDDVLPLAQRRMPRFISKLVEKTIRNYLNLNNIQLIKRYNGPFYLVRRTFDEMMNIIPGKVSTNCANEILFSILPCRYPFIYNDDQILTLMKRYICFNKLKKRNLFDRYCSDTDALKRQCERYRIEHPILSYPCNFGKTFSINERQSFAIYLVDQYLVDFDSQHCTPLPATLFCLPTRCV
;
A
#
# COMPACT_ATOMS: atom_id res chain seq x y z
N MET A 1 -5.00 17.15 -11.60
CA MET A 1 -6.44 16.83 -11.76
C MET A 1 -7.16 17.81 -12.67
N ARG A 2 -7.39 19.06 -12.26
CA ARG A 2 -8.14 20.04 -13.07
C ARG A 2 -7.68 20.16 -14.52
N TYR A 3 -6.38 20.25 -14.78
CA TYR A 3 -5.85 20.27 -16.16
C TYR A 3 -6.26 19.03 -16.98
N ALA A 4 -6.14 17.82 -16.42
CA ALA A 4 -6.52 16.58 -17.10
C ALA A 4 -8.03 16.52 -17.43
N ILE A 5 -8.87 17.04 -16.53
CA ILE A 5 -10.34 17.02 -16.69
C ILE A 5 -10.81 18.17 -17.59
N GLU A 6 -10.40 19.40 -17.29
CA GLU A 6 -10.93 20.63 -17.90
C GLU A 6 -10.24 20.98 -19.23
N LYS A 7 -8.96 20.58 -19.42
CA LYS A 7 -8.19 20.91 -20.63
C LYS A 7 -7.95 19.73 -21.56
N LEU A 8 -7.73 18.55 -21.00
CA LEU A 8 -7.53 17.33 -21.77
C LEU A 8 -8.80 16.47 -21.89
N SER A 9 -9.88 16.87 -21.21
CA SER A 9 -11.20 16.21 -21.27
C SER A 9 -11.18 14.71 -20.91
N PHE A 10 -10.23 14.27 -20.09
CA PHE A 10 -10.22 12.89 -19.60
C PHE A 10 -11.34 12.68 -18.58
N PRO A 11 -12.19 11.65 -18.76
CA PRO A 11 -13.12 11.20 -17.73
C PRO A 11 -12.36 10.84 -16.44
N VAL A 12 -12.88 11.22 -15.28
CA VAL A 12 -12.20 10.98 -13.98
C VAL A 12 -11.89 9.49 -13.79
N ASN A 13 -12.82 8.61 -14.16
CA ASN A 13 -12.69 7.15 -14.08
C ASN A 13 -11.69 6.53 -15.07
N ASN A 14 -11.10 7.33 -15.96
CA ASN A 14 -10.00 6.93 -16.84
C ASN A 14 -8.64 7.49 -16.39
N ILE A 15 -8.58 8.21 -15.26
CA ILE A 15 -7.34 8.80 -14.74
C ILE A 15 -6.71 7.85 -13.73
N VAL A 16 -5.47 7.43 -13.99
CA VAL A 16 -4.59 6.78 -12.99
C VAL A 16 -3.58 7.80 -12.50
N ILE A 17 -3.35 7.86 -11.19
CA ILE A 17 -2.33 8.74 -10.61
C ILE A 17 -1.15 7.87 -10.17
N PHE A 18 0.00 8.12 -10.79
CA PHE A 18 1.29 7.62 -10.33
C PHE A 18 1.92 8.64 -9.38
N ALA A 19 2.51 8.16 -8.29
CA ALA A 19 3.22 8.98 -7.34
C ALA A 19 4.46 8.27 -6.82
N TRP A 20 5.53 9.04 -6.63
CA TRP A 20 6.79 8.55 -6.12
C TRP A 20 7.24 9.36 -4.91
N SER A 21 7.71 8.68 -3.87
CA SER A 21 8.30 9.31 -2.68
C SER A 21 7.34 10.31 -2.03
N ILE A 22 7.76 11.55 -1.82
CA ILE A 22 6.93 12.62 -1.23
C ILE A 22 5.66 12.92 -2.03
N GLY A 23 5.64 12.61 -3.33
CA GLY A 23 4.48 12.78 -4.20
C GLY A 23 3.26 11.96 -3.76
N GLY A 24 3.47 10.92 -2.92
CA GLY A 24 2.38 10.14 -2.32
C GLY A 24 1.33 11.00 -1.64
N TYR A 25 1.75 12.10 -0.97
CA TYR A 25 0.81 13.02 -0.34
C TYR A 25 -0.18 13.65 -1.31
N ALA A 26 0.34 14.25 -2.38
CA ALA A 26 -0.49 14.92 -3.36
C ALA A 26 -1.44 13.93 -4.07
N ALA A 27 -0.96 12.73 -4.37
CA ALA A 27 -1.76 11.69 -5.01
C ALA A 27 -2.87 11.16 -4.09
N ASN A 28 -2.56 10.91 -2.82
CA ASN A 28 -3.55 10.45 -1.85
C ASN A 28 -4.58 11.54 -1.55
N TRP A 29 -4.16 12.80 -1.44
CA TRP A 29 -5.08 13.93 -1.31
C TRP A 29 -5.99 14.03 -2.54
N ALA A 30 -5.43 13.90 -3.75
CA ALA A 30 -6.22 13.90 -4.98
C ALA A 30 -7.22 12.74 -5.00
N ALA A 31 -6.82 11.53 -4.57
CA ALA A 31 -7.72 10.38 -4.53
C ALA A 31 -8.90 10.56 -3.58
N VAL A 32 -8.69 11.22 -2.44
CA VAL A 32 -9.78 11.54 -1.49
C VAL A 32 -10.76 12.57 -2.09
N ASN A 33 -10.25 13.56 -2.83
CA ASN A 33 -11.09 14.62 -3.42
C ASN A 33 -11.70 14.25 -4.78
N TYR A 34 -11.13 13.26 -5.47
CA TYR A 34 -11.60 12.72 -6.73
C TYR A 34 -11.74 11.20 -6.61
N PRO A 35 -12.67 10.70 -5.78
CA PRO A 35 -12.73 9.27 -5.40
C PRO A 35 -13.03 8.33 -6.58
N ASN A 36 -13.52 8.88 -7.70
CA ASN A 36 -13.85 8.11 -8.90
C ASN A 36 -12.67 7.93 -9.86
N ILE A 37 -11.44 8.28 -9.48
CA ILE A 37 -10.26 7.98 -10.31
C ILE A 37 -10.12 6.48 -10.54
N ARG A 38 -9.46 6.09 -11.64
CA ARG A 38 -9.26 4.68 -11.99
C ARG A 38 -8.43 3.94 -10.95
N GLY A 39 -7.44 4.61 -10.35
CA GLY A 39 -6.60 4.01 -9.33
C GLY A 39 -5.32 4.79 -9.01
N LEU A 40 -4.60 4.31 -8.00
CA LEU A 40 -3.29 4.84 -7.60
C LEU A 40 -2.16 3.82 -7.81
N VAL A 41 -1.02 4.31 -8.28
CA VAL A 41 0.25 3.58 -8.29
C VAL A 41 1.22 4.34 -7.39
N LEU A 42 1.55 3.75 -6.24
CA LEU A 42 2.28 4.43 -5.17
C LEU A 42 3.67 3.81 -5.01
N ASP A 43 4.69 4.44 -5.57
CA ASP A 43 6.06 3.95 -5.57
C ASP A 43 6.89 4.59 -4.45
N ALA A 44 7.49 3.76 -3.59
CA ALA A 44 8.42 4.19 -2.55
C ALA A 44 7.92 5.37 -1.69
N ILE A 45 6.62 5.37 -1.37
CA ILE A 45 6.00 6.40 -0.53
C ILE A 45 6.21 6.11 0.96
N PHE A 46 6.07 7.14 1.79
CA PHE A 46 6.23 7.07 3.24
C PHE A 46 5.23 7.98 3.94
N ASP A 47 4.88 7.68 5.19
CA ASP A 47 3.87 8.44 5.93
C ASP A 47 4.44 9.67 6.66
N ASP A 48 5.63 9.53 7.23
CA ASP A 48 6.27 10.55 8.07
C ASP A 48 7.65 10.94 7.50
N VAL A 49 7.86 12.25 7.34
CA VAL A 49 9.14 12.81 6.86
C VAL A 49 10.20 12.73 7.96
N LEU A 50 9.83 12.73 9.24
CA LEU A 50 10.76 12.90 10.35
C LEU A 50 11.91 11.87 10.36
N PRO A 51 11.65 10.56 10.23
CA PRO A 51 12.73 9.56 10.26
C PRO A 51 13.74 9.75 9.11
N LEU A 52 13.28 10.24 7.96
CA LEU A 52 14.12 10.49 6.79
C LEU A 52 14.98 11.74 6.99
N ALA A 53 14.39 12.81 7.52
CA ALA A 53 15.08 14.07 7.77
C ALA A 53 16.15 13.92 8.86
N GLN A 54 15.83 13.26 9.98
CA GLN A 54 16.78 13.04 11.07
C GLN A 54 18.02 12.23 10.64
N ARG A 55 17.90 11.35 9.64
CA ARG A 55 19.03 10.61 9.07
C ARG A 55 19.98 11.48 8.23
N ARG A 56 19.50 12.60 7.70
CA ARG A 56 20.25 13.49 6.81
C ARG A 56 20.76 14.74 7.51
N MET A 57 20.08 15.19 8.55
CA MET A 57 20.39 16.44 9.24
C MET A 57 21.39 16.25 10.39
N PRO A 58 22.22 17.26 10.71
CA PRO A 58 23.10 17.21 11.87
C PRO A 58 22.34 17.01 13.19
N ARG A 59 22.89 16.18 14.09
CA ARG A 59 22.22 15.84 15.37
C ARG A 59 21.91 17.05 16.24
N PHE A 60 22.76 18.09 16.21
CA PHE A 60 22.59 19.29 17.04
C PHE A 60 21.33 20.11 16.67
N ILE A 61 20.77 19.96 15.46
CA ILE A 61 19.51 20.61 15.04
C ILE A 61 18.28 19.69 15.11
N SER A 62 18.42 18.46 15.64
CA SER A 62 17.35 17.45 15.58
C SER A 62 16.01 17.92 16.14
N LYS A 63 16.01 18.65 17.28
CA LYS A 63 14.78 19.21 17.87
C LYS A 63 14.12 20.28 17.01
N LEU A 64 14.92 21.10 16.33
CA LEU A 64 14.41 22.11 15.40
C LEU A 64 13.80 21.44 14.17
N VAL A 65 14.49 20.45 13.60
CA VAL A 65 14.00 19.64 12.48
C VAL A 65 12.68 18.95 12.83
N GLU A 66 12.61 18.35 14.02
CA GLU A 66 11.38 17.73 14.52
C GLU A 66 10.23 18.73 14.62
N LYS A 67 10.46 19.87 15.28
CA LYS A 67 9.44 20.92 15.41
C LYS A 67 8.95 21.42 14.04
N THR A 68 9.86 21.66 13.10
CA THR A 68 9.51 22.10 11.74
C THR A 68 8.68 21.05 11.00
N ILE A 69 9.07 19.79 11.04
CA ILE A 69 8.35 18.73 10.34
C ILE A 69 6.96 18.52 10.94
N ARG A 70 6.85 18.46 12.27
CA ARG A 70 5.57 18.25 12.95
C ARG A 70 4.58 19.40 12.69
N ASN A 71 5.07 20.63 12.54
CA ASN A 71 4.22 21.79 12.32
C ASN A 71 3.89 22.07 10.84
N TYR A 72 4.76 21.70 9.90
CA TYR A 72 4.63 22.16 8.51
C TYR A 72 4.65 21.05 7.45
N LEU A 73 5.03 19.81 7.78
CA LEU A 73 5.23 18.72 6.81
C LEU A 73 4.55 17.41 7.24
N ASN A 74 3.34 17.49 7.78
CA ASN A 74 2.54 16.32 8.10
C ASN A 74 1.86 15.75 6.84
N LEU A 75 2.48 14.73 6.21
CA LEU A 75 1.94 14.11 5.00
C LEU A 75 0.70 13.25 5.31
N ASN A 76 0.72 12.45 6.38
CA ASN A 76 -0.45 11.68 6.81
C ASN A 76 -1.07 10.78 5.71
N ASN A 77 -0.22 10.17 4.89
CA ASN A 77 -0.59 9.32 3.76
C ASN A 77 -1.48 8.15 4.17
N ILE A 78 -1.23 7.54 5.33
CA ILE A 78 -2.02 6.43 5.87
C ILE A 78 -3.47 6.87 6.09
N GLN A 79 -3.71 8.03 6.69
CA GLN A 79 -5.08 8.51 6.92
C GLN A 79 -5.78 8.91 5.64
N LEU A 80 -5.06 9.48 4.67
CA LEU A 80 -5.63 9.82 3.37
C LEU A 80 -6.03 8.54 2.60
N ILE A 81 -5.14 7.55 2.50
CA ILE A 81 -5.45 6.30 1.79
C ILE A 81 -6.59 5.53 2.46
N LYS A 82 -6.69 5.54 3.79
CA LYS A 82 -7.81 4.92 4.52
C LYS A 82 -9.18 5.48 4.13
N ARG A 83 -9.24 6.73 3.66
CA ARG A 83 -10.48 7.38 3.21
C ARG A 83 -10.79 7.15 1.73
N TYR A 84 -9.84 6.62 0.97
CA TYR A 84 -10.01 6.33 -0.45
C TYR A 84 -10.49 4.89 -0.64
N ASN A 85 -11.67 4.73 -1.25
CA ASN A 85 -12.29 3.41 -1.51
C ASN A 85 -11.87 2.79 -2.85
N GLY A 86 -11.16 3.53 -3.70
CA GLY A 86 -10.72 3.01 -4.99
C GLY A 86 -9.50 2.10 -4.89
N PRO A 87 -9.09 1.51 -6.02
CA PRO A 87 -7.97 0.58 -6.08
C PRO A 87 -6.63 1.32 -6.00
N PHE A 88 -5.66 0.67 -5.37
CA PHE A 88 -4.26 1.10 -5.35
C PHE A 88 -3.34 -0.12 -5.19
N TYR A 89 -2.08 0.03 -5.56
CA TYR A 89 -1.01 -0.82 -5.07
C TYR A 89 0.23 0.01 -4.76
N LEU A 90 1.07 -0.55 -3.90
CA LEU A 90 2.37 -0.02 -3.52
C LEU A 90 3.46 -0.72 -4.31
N VAL A 91 4.39 0.05 -4.86
CA VAL A 91 5.68 -0.48 -5.29
C VAL A 91 6.67 -0.26 -4.17
N ARG A 92 7.22 -1.35 -3.64
CA ARG A 92 8.25 -1.34 -2.61
C ARG A 92 9.60 -1.69 -3.23
N ARG A 93 10.49 -0.71 -3.24
CA ARG A 93 11.87 -0.87 -3.67
C ARG A 93 12.68 -1.58 -2.57
N THR A 94 13.19 -2.77 -2.86
CA THR A 94 13.77 -3.64 -1.82
C THR A 94 15.17 -3.20 -1.38
N PHE A 95 15.92 -2.53 -2.26
CA PHE A 95 17.26 -1.98 -1.99
C PHE A 95 17.27 -0.47 -1.78
N ASP A 96 16.11 0.13 -1.50
CA ASP A 96 15.94 1.57 -1.34
C ASP A 96 16.65 2.08 -0.06
N GLU A 97 17.69 2.87 -0.27
CA GLU A 97 18.53 3.46 0.77
C GLU A 97 17.84 4.57 1.57
N MET A 98 16.75 5.12 1.02
CA MET A 98 15.92 6.13 1.65
C MET A 98 14.78 5.49 2.44
N MET A 99 14.03 4.58 1.81
CA MET A 99 12.82 3.99 2.38
C MET A 99 13.11 2.88 3.39
N ASN A 100 14.24 2.17 3.27
CA ASN A 100 14.68 1.26 4.33
C ASN A 100 15.29 2.09 5.46
N ILE A 101 14.65 2.10 6.63
CA ILE A 101 15.16 2.83 7.81
C ILE A 101 16.56 2.32 8.19
N ILE A 102 16.74 1.00 8.16
CA ILE A 102 18.05 0.36 8.27
C ILE A 102 18.49 -0.06 6.85
N PRO A 103 19.59 0.49 6.31
CA PRO A 103 20.08 0.15 4.97
C PRO A 103 20.21 -1.36 4.74
N GLY A 104 19.79 -1.84 3.58
CA GLY A 104 19.81 -3.26 3.21
C GLY A 104 18.77 -4.14 3.93
N LYS A 105 17.95 -3.57 4.85
CA LYS A 105 16.95 -4.34 5.62
C LYS A 105 15.53 -3.98 5.21
N VAL A 106 14.99 -4.70 4.22
CA VAL A 106 13.63 -4.52 3.68
C VAL A 106 12.53 -4.63 4.75
N SER A 107 12.77 -5.34 5.86
CA SER A 107 11.82 -5.41 6.96
C SER A 107 11.54 -4.05 7.61
N THR A 108 12.43 -3.08 7.39
CA THR A 108 12.33 -1.70 7.91
C THR A 108 11.89 -0.69 6.85
N ASN A 109 11.43 -1.16 5.69
CA ASN A 109 10.93 -0.29 4.64
C ASN A 109 9.66 0.44 5.07
N CYS A 110 9.56 1.75 4.80
CA CYS A 110 8.40 2.58 5.16
C CYS A 110 7.06 2.06 4.59
N ALA A 111 7.07 1.43 3.41
CA ALA A 111 5.85 0.87 2.80
C ALA A 111 5.21 -0.24 3.65
N ASN A 112 6.01 -0.92 4.49
CA ASN A 112 5.53 -2.01 5.33
C ASN A 112 4.49 -1.53 6.34
N GLU A 113 4.72 -0.35 6.93
CA GLU A 113 3.81 0.21 7.92
C GLU A 113 2.54 0.76 7.27
N ILE A 114 2.67 1.34 6.08
CA ILE A 114 1.53 1.82 5.29
C ILE A 114 0.56 0.67 5.05
N LEU A 115 1.06 -0.45 4.52
CA LEU A 115 0.20 -1.60 4.21
C LEU A 115 -0.36 -2.27 5.48
N PHE A 116 0.46 -2.41 6.52
CA PHE A 116 0.05 -2.93 7.82
C PHE A 116 -1.07 -2.11 8.45
N SER A 117 -1.06 -0.80 8.25
CA SER A 117 -2.10 0.11 8.73
C SER A 117 -3.38 0.10 7.88
N ILE A 118 -3.31 -0.18 6.57
CA ILE A 118 -4.46 -0.04 5.66
C ILE A 118 -5.29 -1.33 5.56
N LEU A 119 -4.67 -2.50 5.39
CA LEU A 119 -5.44 -3.73 5.11
C LEU A 119 -6.42 -4.10 6.23
N PRO A 120 -6.10 -3.98 7.54
CA PRO A 120 -7.06 -4.21 8.60
C PRO A 120 -8.26 -3.25 8.57
N CYS A 121 -8.07 -2.01 8.09
CA CYS A 121 -9.17 -1.05 7.91
C CYS A 121 -10.06 -1.42 6.71
N ARG A 122 -9.51 -2.05 5.66
CA ARG A 122 -10.31 -2.48 4.50
C ARG A 122 -11.01 -3.83 4.73
N TYR A 123 -10.34 -4.74 5.43
CA TYR A 123 -10.73 -6.14 5.59
C TYR A 123 -10.77 -6.56 7.07
N PRO A 124 -11.61 -5.92 7.89
CA PRO A 124 -11.60 -6.14 9.34
C PRO A 124 -11.87 -7.60 9.71
N PHE A 125 -12.66 -8.35 8.93
CA PHE A 125 -12.95 -9.75 9.23
C PHE A 125 -11.85 -10.73 8.82
N ILE A 126 -10.88 -10.30 8.02
CA ILE A 126 -9.67 -11.08 7.76
C ILE A 126 -8.67 -10.84 8.89
N TYR A 127 -8.43 -9.58 9.25
CA TYR A 127 -7.41 -9.17 10.21
C TYR A 127 -7.99 -8.89 11.61
N ASN A 128 -8.90 -9.75 12.08
CA ASN A 128 -9.58 -9.59 13.38
C ASN A 128 -8.90 -10.32 14.55
N ASP A 129 -7.74 -10.92 14.34
CA ASP A 129 -7.04 -11.73 15.34
C ASP A 129 -5.54 -11.47 15.33
N ASP A 130 -4.92 -11.51 16.51
CA ASP A 130 -3.50 -11.21 16.71
C ASP A 130 -2.57 -12.18 15.98
N GLN A 131 -2.97 -13.45 15.82
CA GLN A 131 -2.19 -14.43 15.06
C GLN A 131 -2.17 -14.07 13.58
N ILE A 132 -3.29 -13.59 13.03
CA ILE A 132 -3.38 -13.12 11.64
C ILE A 132 -2.56 -11.84 11.45
N LEU A 133 -2.66 -10.88 12.36
CA LEU A 133 -1.85 -9.64 12.31
C LEU A 133 -0.35 -9.96 12.40
N THR A 134 0.04 -10.92 13.25
CA THR A 134 1.43 -11.39 13.36
C THR A 134 1.89 -12.05 12.06
N LEU A 135 1.06 -12.91 11.46
CA LEU A 135 1.34 -13.54 10.17
C LEU A 135 1.53 -12.50 9.06
N MET A 136 0.61 -11.53 8.98
CA MET A 136 0.66 -10.42 8.03
C MET A 136 1.96 -9.60 8.19
N LYS A 137 2.29 -9.19 9.42
CA LYS A 137 3.50 -8.39 9.69
C LYS A 137 4.76 -9.16 9.29
N ARG A 138 4.83 -10.46 9.63
CA ARG A 138 5.95 -11.34 9.24
C ARG A 138 6.08 -11.42 7.71
N TYR A 139 4.98 -11.65 7.00
CA TYR A 139 4.98 -11.75 5.54
C TYR A 139 5.43 -10.46 4.86
N ILE A 140 4.87 -9.31 5.28
CA ILE A 140 5.28 -8.00 4.76
C ILE A 140 6.78 -7.78 4.99
N CYS A 141 7.31 -8.10 6.17
CA CYS A 141 8.71 -7.87 6.49
C CYS A 141 9.70 -8.85 5.85
N PHE A 142 9.24 -9.91 5.17
CA PHE A 142 10.10 -10.92 4.57
C PHE A 142 10.74 -10.46 3.25
N ASN A 143 11.90 -11.05 2.95
CA ASN A 143 12.52 -10.96 1.64
C ASN A 143 11.79 -11.87 0.64
N LYS A 144 12.14 -11.72 -0.65
CA LYS A 144 11.49 -12.41 -1.76
C LYS A 144 11.39 -13.94 -1.60
N LEU A 145 12.48 -14.59 -1.18
CA LEU A 145 12.50 -16.05 -1.00
C LEU A 145 11.57 -16.48 0.14
N LYS A 146 11.64 -15.84 1.31
CA LYS A 146 10.78 -16.15 2.45
C LYS A 146 9.31 -15.83 2.17
N LYS A 147 9.02 -14.75 1.42
CA LYS A 147 7.67 -14.46 0.93
C LYS A 147 7.15 -15.59 0.06
N ARG A 148 7.90 -16.00 -0.97
CA ARG A 148 7.50 -17.10 -1.85
C ARG A 148 7.16 -18.38 -1.06
N ASN A 149 8.05 -18.82 -0.18
CA ASN A 149 7.80 -20.04 0.62
C ASN A 149 6.54 -19.95 1.48
N LEU A 150 6.24 -18.76 2.03
CA LEU A 150 5.04 -18.56 2.84
C LEU A 150 3.80 -18.47 1.95
N PHE A 151 3.90 -17.81 0.81
CA PHE A 151 2.84 -17.72 -0.19
C PHE A 151 2.46 -19.12 -0.68
N ASP A 152 3.42 -19.94 -1.09
CA ASP A 152 3.16 -21.31 -1.56
C ASP A 152 2.49 -22.17 -0.48
N ARG A 153 2.82 -21.94 0.80
CA ARG A 153 2.23 -22.66 1.93
C ARG A 153 0.76 -22.28 2.19
N TYR A 154 0.42 -20.99 2.10
CA TYR A 154 -0.91 -20.49 2.47
C TYR A 154 -1.84 -20.25 1.27
N CYS A 155 -1.28 -20.10 0.06
CA CYS A 155 -1.98 -19.72 -1.17
C CYS A 155 -1.78 -20.76 -2.28
N SER A 156 -1.75 -22.04 -1.93
CA SER A 156 -1.50 -23.16 -2.85
C SER A 156 -2.49 -23.22 -4.01
N ASP A 157 -3.78 -22.91 -3.77
CA ASP A 157 -4.79 -22.73 -4.83
C ASP A 157 -5.14 -21.24 -4.98
N THR A 158 -4.28 -20.53 -5.71
CA THR A 158 -4.47 -19.10 -5.99
C THR A 158 -5.72 -18.84 -6.83
N ASP A 159 -6.15 -19.78 -7.68
CA ASP A 159 -7.34 -19.59 -8.51
C ASP A 159 -8.63 -19.70 -7.70
N ALA A 160 -8.68 -20.55 -6.66
CA ALA A 160 -9.77 -20.55 -5.70
C ALA A 160 -9.89 -19.22 -4.97
N LEU A 161 -8.77 -18.64 -4.51
CA LEU A 161 -8.75 -17.33 -3.84
C LEU A 161 -9.31 -16.24 -4.78
N LYS A 162 -8.85 -16.21 -6.04
CA LYS A 162 -9.37 -15.30 -7.08
C LYS A 162 -10.87 -15.47 -7.32
N ARG A 163 -11.36 -16.71 -7.44
CA ARG A 163 -12.80 -16.98 -7.64
C ARG A 163 -13.63 -16.48 -6.47
N GLN A 164 -13.14 -16.64 -5.24
CA GLN A 164 -13.85 -16.18 -4.05
C GLN A 164 -13.88 -14.66 -3.93
N CYS A 165 -12.78 -13.99 -4.31
CA CYS A 165 -12.74 -12.54 -4.48
C CYS A 165 -13.75 -12.05 -5.51
N GLU A 166 -13.77 -12.68 -6.69
CA GLU A 166 -14.67 -12.31 -7.78
C GLU A 166 -16.15 -12.54 -7.41
N ARG A 167 -16.47 -13.66 -6.77
CA ARG A 167 -17.83 -13.92 -6.25
C ARG A 167 -18.28 -12.81 -5.31
N TYR A 168 -17.42 -12.39 -4.38
CA TYR A 168 -17.75 -11.30 -3.46
C TYR A 168 -18.04 -9.98 -4.20
N ARG A 169 -17.24 -9.67 -5.24
CA ARG A 169 -17.41 -8.48 -6.08
C ARG A 169 -18.73 -8.48 -6.84
N ILE A 170 -19.15 -9.63 -7.35
CA ILE A 170 -20.45 -9.80 -8.04
C ILE A 170 -21.61 -9.61 -7.08
N GLU A 171 -21.51 -10.17 -5.87
CA GLU A 171 -22.54 -10.03 -4.82
C GLU A 171 -22.59 -8.60 -4.24
N HIS A 172 -21.48 -7.85 -4.30
CA HIS A 172 -21.33 -6.51 -3.74
C HIS A 172 -20.83 -5.50 -4.80
N PRO A 173 -21.65 -5.14 -5.80
CA PRO A 173 -21.22 -4.30 -6.93
C PRO A 173 -20.78 -2.89 -6.49
N ILE A 174 -21.34 -2.39 -5.38
CA ILE A 174 -20.93 -1.14 -4.74
C ILE A 174 -20.11 -1.48 -3.51
N LEU A 175 -18.80 -1.52 -3.68
CA LEU A 175 -17.87 -1.75 -2.58
C LEU A 175 -17.53 -0.47 -1.83
N SER A 176 -17.68 -0.51 -0.52
CA SER A 176 -17.12 0.46 0.43
C SER A 176 -16.22 -0.26 1.42
N TYR A 177 -15.17 0.41 1.87
CA TYR A 177 -14.37 -0.06 2.99
C TYR A 177 -14.77 0.65 4.30
N PRO A 178 -14.74 -0.05 5.45
CA PRO A 178 -14.48 -1.49 5.62
C PRO A 178 -15.56 -2.36 4.97
N CYS A 179 -15.16 -3.54 4.45
CA CYS A 179 -16.09 -4.50 3.86
C CYS A 179 -16.27 -5.76 4.74
N ASN A 180 -17.29 -6.56 4.43
CA ASN A 180 -17.61 -7.78 5.16
C ASN A 180 -16.88 -9.03 4.64
N PHE A 181 -15.94 -8.87 3.71
CA PHE A 181 -15.15 -9.97 3.18
C PHE A 181 -14.39 -10.68 4.31
N GLY A 182 -14.59 -11.99 4.43
CA GLY A 182 -13.99 -12.80 5.50
C GLY A 182 -14.88 -13.08 6.71
N LYS A 183 -16.08 -12.50 6.78
CA LYS A 183 -16.97 -12.63 7.95
C LYS A 183 -17.28 -14.07 8.35
N THR A 184 -17.44 -14.96 7.38
CA THR A 184 -17.76 -16.38 7.58
C THR A 184 -16.56 -17.31 7.41
N PHE A 185 -15.35 -16.76 7.21
CA PHE A 185 -14.18 -17.57 6.92
C PHE A 185 -13.66 -18.26 8.18
N SER A 186 -13.19 -19.49 7.99
CA SER A 186 -12.37 -20.23 8.93
C SER A 186 -11.02 -19.54 9.16
N ILE A 187 -10.31 -19.94 10.21
CA ILE A 187 -8.97 -19.39 10.51
C ILE A 187 -7.99 -19.64 9.36
N ASN A 188 -8.06 -20.82 8.72
CA ASN A 188 -7.18 -21.18 7.62
C ASN A 188 -7.44 -20.29 6.38
N GLU A 189 -8.71 -20.06 6.04
CA GLU A 189 -9.07 -19.13 4.96
C GLU A 189 -8.60 -17.70 5.26
N ARG A 190 -8.76 -17.22 6.51
CA ARG A 190 -8.23 -15.90 6.90
C ARG A 190 -6.71 -15.83 6.79
N GLN A 191 -5.99 -16.88 7.15
CA GLN A 191 -4.54 -16.94 6.98
C GLN A 191 -4.15 -16.85 5.50
N SER A 192 -4.82 -17.62 4.63
CA SER A 192 -4.62 -17.55 3.17
C SER A 192 -4.88 -16.16 2.62
N PHE A 193 -6.01 -15.54 2.96
CA PHE A 193 -6.35 -14.20 2.48
C PHE A 193 -5.48 -13.11 3.10
N ALA A 194 -5.01 -13.26 4.33
CA ALA A 194 -4.09 -12.31 4.95
C ALA A 194 -2.78 -12.17 4.16
N ILE A 195 -2.28 -13.29 3.61
CA ILE A 195 -1.10 -13.33 2.74
C ILE A 195 -1.42 -12.88 1.32
N TYR A 196 -2.49 -13.43 0.73
CA TYR A 196 -2.90 -13.12 -0.64
C TYR A 196 -3.19 -11.63 -0.83
N LEU A 197 -3.94 -11.00 0.08
CA LEU A 197 -4.25 -9.57 0.02
C LEU A 197 -2.99 -8.71 0.10
N VAL A 198 -1.99 -9.07 0.91
CA VAL A 198 -0.72 -8.34 0.90
C VAL A 198 -0.08 -8.38 -0.49
N ASP A 199 -0.11 -9.54 -1.15
CA ASP A 199 0.47 -9.72 -2.48
C ASP A 199 -0.26 -8.91 -3.57
N GLN A 200 -1.59 -8.76 -3.44
CA GLN A 200 -2.37 -7.94 -4.38
C GLN A 200 -2.11 -6.44 -4.25
N TYR A 201 -1.66 -5.97 -3.09
CA TYR A 201 -1.43 -4.55 -2.81
C TYR A 201 0.05 -4.15 -2.78
N LEU A 202 1.00 -5.10 -2.82
CA LEU A 202 2.43 -4.84 -2.65
C LEU A 202 3.26 -5.54 -3.70
N VAL A 203 3.86 -4.75 -4.59
CA VAL A 203 4.78 -5.23 -5.62
C VAL A 203 6.21 -4.91 -5.18
N ASP A 204 7.04 -5.95 -5.06
CA ASP A 204 8.46 -5.79 -4.76
C ASP A 204 9.25 -5.49 -6.05
N PHE A 205 10.06 -4.44 -6.03
CA PHE A 205 10.97 -4.07 -7.11
C PHE A 205 12.41 -4.04 -6.60
N ASP A 206 13.26 -4.89 -7.18
CA ASP A 206 14.66 -5.04 -6.78
C ASP A 206 15.52 -3.87 -7.31
N SER A 207 15.42 -2.70 -6.67
CA SER A 207 16.13 -1.48 -7.06
C SER A 207 16.37 -0.48 -5.91
N GLN A 208 17.20 0.52 -6.19
CA GLN A 208 17.48 1.69 -5.34
C GLN A 208 16.45 2.81 -5.55
N HIS A 209 16.48 3.85 -4.70
CA HIS A 209 15.45 4.90 -4.69
C HIS A 209 15.28 5.57 -6.06
N CYS A 210 16.37 6.06 -6.66
CA CYS A 210 16.33 6.84 -7.91
C CYS A 210 16.34 5.99 -9.19
N THR A 211 16.17 4.67 -9.10
CA THR A 211 16.12 3.82 -10.30
C THR A 211 14.80 4.05 -11.05
N PRO A 212 14.77 4.31 -12.36
CA PRO A 212 13.50 4.45 -13.09
C PRO A 212 12.61 3.21 -12.91
N LEU A 213 11.31 3.44 -12.72
CA LEU A 213 10.35 2.34 -12.62
C LEU A 213 10.13 1.73 -14.02
N PRO A 214 10.34 0.43 -14.24
CA PRO A 214 10.13 -0.20 -15.54
C PRO A 214 8.66 -0.16 -15.95
N ALA A 215 8.41 -0.04 -17.26
CA ALA A 215 7.07 0.03 -17.83
C ALA A 215 6.17 -1.15 -17.42
N THR A 216 6.77 -2.33 -17.22
CA THR A 216 6.07 -3.56 -16.80
C THR A 216 5.44 -3.47 -15.42
N LEU A 217 5.85 -2.51 -14.58
CA LEU A 217 5.27 -2.30 -13.25
C LEU A 217 4.13 -1.28 -13.25
N PHE A 218 3.83 -0.63 -14.39
CA PHE A 218 2.66 0.23 -14.54
C PHE A 218 1.42 -0.59 -14.89
N CYS A 219 1.02 -1.47 -13.99
CA CYS A 219 -0.23 -2.21 -14.09
C CYS A 219 -1.42 -1.32 -13.71
N LEU A 220 -2.58 -1.54 -14.34
CA LEU A 220 -3.82 -0.88 -13.92
C LEU A 220 -4.20 -1.37 -12.52
N PRO A 221 -4.38 -0.47 -11.53
CA PRO A 221 -4.85 -0.88 -10.22
C PRO A 221 -6.27 -1.46 -10.32
N THR A 222 -6.47 -2.64 -9.74
CA THR A 222 -7.77 -3.32 -9.68
C THR A 222 -8.22 -3.49 -8.23
N ARG A 223 -9.53 -3.59 -8.02
CA ARG A 223 -10.05 -3.98 -6.70
C ARG A 223 -9.77 -5.47 -6.50
N CYS A 224 -9.29 -5.83 -5.31
CA CYS A 224 -9.05 -7.23 -4.98
C CYS A 224 -10.35 -8.00 -4.70
N VAL A 225 -11.31 -7.36 -4.03
CA VAL A 225 -12.69 -7.84 -3.76
C VAL A 225 -13.65 -6.73 -4.08
#